data_AF-A0A962SPQ7-F1
#
_entry.id   AF-A0A962SPQ7-F1
#
_cell.length_a   1.000
_cell.length_b   1.000
_cell.length_c   1.000
_cell.angle_alpha   90.00
_cell.angle_beta   90.00
_cell.angle_gamma   90.00
#
_symmetry.space_group_name_H-M   'P 1'
#
loop_
_entity.id
_entity.type
_entity.pdbx_description
1 polymer ?
#
loop_
_entity_poly.entity_id
_entity_poly.type
_entity_poly.pdbx_seq_one_letter_code
_entity_poly.pdbx_strand_id
1 'polypeptide(L)'
;MTNLDGSFEAGRDLAKSGILIKAYPFSGDAHRQEYLLGEAEDVIQYVEGADNPTSVGYGEGGENLNFPCTGACVKTEEFIPSSPGVGEFKYFLPGTGFVLGVALEDGIPTGERDEVICTGESLDVLSDPQCGIANPGELRDKLCELSPVAFCE
;
A
#
# COMPACT_ATOMS: atom_id res chain seq x y z
N MET A 1 -0.90 -9.30 22.84
CA MET A 1 -1.17 -8.00 23.48
C MET A 1 -1.62 -7.10 22.35
N THR A 2 -2.93 -6.90 22.22
CA THR A 2 -3.54 -6.21 21.06
C THR A 2 -4.41 -5.10 21.62
N ASN A 3 -3.81 -3.97 22.00
CA ASN A 3 -4.58 -2.73 22.04
C ASN A 3 -4.77 -2.27 20.58
N LEU A 4 -5.90 -1.63 20.34
CA LEU A 4 -6.24 -1.05 19.04
C LEU A 4 -5.69 0.38 18.92
N ASP A 5 -4.72 0.73 19.77
CA ASP A 5 -4.13 2.05 19.81
C ASP A 5 -3.40 2.30 18.48
N GLY A 6 -3.77 3.38 17.79
CA GLY A 6 -3.29 3.69 16.45
C GLY A 6 -4.07 3.01 15.31
N SER A 7 -5.10 2.20 15.60
CA SER A 7 -5.99 1.70 14.55
C SER A 7 -7.02 2.75 14.13
N PHE A 8 -7.32 2.80 12.84
CA PHE A 8 -8.36 3.64 12.27
C PHE A 8 -9.63 2.82 12.00
N GLU A 9 -10.79 3.30 12.47
CA GLU A 9 -12.09 2.69 12.16
C GLU A 9 -13.05 3.74 11.60
N ALA A 10 -13.28 3.69 10.29
CA ALA A 10 -14.20 4.59 9.61
C ALA A 10 -15.62 4.51 10.19
N GLY A 11 -16.24 5.67 10.40
CA GLY A 11 -17.59 5.79 10.95
C GLY A 11 -17.67 5.78 12.47
N ARG A 12 -16.56 5.56 13.19
CA ARG A 12 -16.47 5.75 14.64
C ARG A 12 -15.79 7.06 14.99
N ASP A 13 -16.17 7.68 16.10
CA ASP A 13 -15.49 8.88 16.64
C ASP A 13 -15.27 10.00 15.61
N LEU A 14 -16.20 10.15 14.66
CA LEU A 14 -16.14 11.09 13.53
C LEU A 14 -15.05 10.78 12.48
N ALA A 15 -14.39 9.63 12.57
CA ALA A 15 -13.47 9.11 11.56
C ALA A 15 -14.18 8.95 10.22
N LYS A 16 -13.59 9.50 9.17
CA LYS A 16 -14.12 9.47 7.81
C LYS A 16 -13.21 8.66 6.91
N SER A 17 -13.75 7.60 6.32
CA SER A 17 -13.07 6.90 5.23
C SER A 17 -12.83 7.86 4.07
N GLY A 18 -11.63 7.80 3.51
CA GLY A 18 -11.29 8.46 2.26
C GLY A 18 -11.48 7.57 1.04
N ILE A 19 -10.77 7.92 -0.02
CA ILE A 19 -10.64 7.13 -1.24
C ILE A 19 -9.19 6.65 -1.29
N LEU A 20 -8.97 5.35 -1.53
CA LEU A 20 -7.62 4.80 -1.62
C LEU A 20 -6.88 5.33 -2.86
N ILE A 21 -7.53 5.22 -4.02
CA ILE A 21 -7.02 5.70 -5.31
C ILE A 21 -8.18 6.13 -6.22
N LYS A 22 -8.00 7.23 -6.97
CA LYS A 22 -8.93 7.69 -8.01
C LYS A 22 -8.82 6.80 -9.25
N ALA A 23 -9.94 6.53 -9.88
CA ALA A 23 -9.98 5.82 -11.17
C ALA A 23 -9.35 6.63 -12.32
N TYR A 24 -9.39 7.96 -12.24
CA TYR A 24 -8.81 8.89 -13.20
C TYR A 24 -8.00 9.96 -12.46
N PRO A 25 -6.77 9.64 -12.03
CA PRO A 25 -5.92 10.58 -11.32
C PRO A 25 -5.29 11.59 -12.28
N PHE A 26 -5.06 12.81 -11.78
CA PHE A 26 -4.25 13.82 -12.46
C PHE A 26 -3.06 14.18 -11.59
N SER A 27 -1.91 14.46 -12.19
CA SER A 27 -0.75 14.95 -11.43
C SER A 27 -1.10 16.24 -10.69
N GLY A 28 -0.71 16.32 -9.43
CA GLY A 28 -1.05 17.39 -8.50
C GLY A 28 -2.39 17.22 -7.78
N ASP A 29 -3.25 16.27 -8.17
CA ASP A 29 -4.44 15.96 -7.39
C ASP A 29 -4.03 15.45 -6.01
N ALA A 30 -4.71 15.94 -4.97
CA ALA A 30 -4.56 15.43 -3.62
C ALA A 30 -5.93 15.16 -2.97
N HIS A 31 -5.99 14.14 -2.12
CA HIS A 31 -7.18 13.85 -1.31
C HIS A 31 -6.80 13.06 -0.06
N ARG A 32 -7.73 12.96 0.90
CA ARG A 32 -7.53 12.18 2.12
C ARG A 32 -7.87 10.71 1.88
N GLN A 33 -7.00 9.81 2.35
CA GLN A 33 -7.25 8.37 2.42
C GLN A 33 -7.91 8.00 3.74
N GLU A 34 -7.51 8.66 4.83
CA GLU A 34 -8.10 8.51 6.17
C GLU A 34 -8.22 9.88 6.85
N TYR A 35 -9.24 10.07 7.68
CA TYR A 35 -9.40 11.33 8.41
C TYR A 35 -10.09 11.19 9.76
N LEU A 36 -9.31 11.39 10.81
CA LEU A 36 -9.67 11.59 12.20
C LEU A 36 -8.69 12.63 12.77
N LEU A 37 -9.18 13.84 13.02
CA LEU A 37 -8.36 14.99 13.41
C LEU A 37 -7.48 14.67 14.62
N GLY A 38 -6.16 14.85 14.48
CA GLY A 38 -5.18 14.61 15.54
C GLY A 38 -4.75 13.16 15.73
N GLU A 39 -5.35 12.21 15.00
CA GLU A 39 -5.05 10.77 15.13
C GLU A 39 -4.64 10.13 13.80
N ALA A 40 -5.42 10.33 12.73
CA ALA A 40 -5.19 9.77 11.40
C ALA A 40 -5.55 10.80 10.33
N GLU A 41 -4.57 11.33 9.59
CA GLU A 41 -4.81 12.40 8.60
C GLU A 41 -4.07 12.12 7.30
N ASP A 42 -4.08 10.87 6.84
CA ASP A 42 -3.36 10.44 5.65
C ASP A 42 -3.88 11.11 4.38
N VAL A 43 -2.95 11.70 3.65
CA VAL A 43 -3.16 12.36 2.37
C VAL A 43 -2.38 11.61 1.30
N ILE A 44 -3.03 11.39 0.17
CA ILE A 44 -2.39 10.96 -1.06
C ILE A 44 -2.33 12.13 -2.03
N GLN A 45 -1.17 12.33 -2.63
CA GLN A 45 -0.93 13.26 -3.72
C GLN A 45 -0.40 12.52 -4.94
N TYR A 46 -1.04 12.71 -6.09
CA TYR A 46 -0.58 12.15 -7.35
C TYR A 46 0.60 12.98 -7.87
N VAL A 47 1.74 12.35 -8.07
CA VAL A 47 2.94 13.05 -8.58
C VAL A 47 2.97 13.04 -10.11
N GLU A 48 3.99 13.67 -10.71
CA GLU A 48 4.09 13.78 -12.17
C GLU A 48 4.06 12.40 -12.87
N GLY A 49 3.25 12.30 -13.94
CA GLY A 49 3.05 11.10 -14.74
C GLY A 49 1.85 10.21 -14.31
N ALA A 50 1.09 10.62 -13.30
CA ALA A 50 -0.12 9.90 -12.86
C ALA A 50 -1.25 9.87 -13.90
N ASP A 51 -1.39 10.92 -14.71
CA ASP A 51 -2.35 11.01 -15.82
C ASP A 51 -1.87 10.34 -17.12
N ASN A 52 -0.58 10.03 -17.21
CA ASN A 52 0.02 9.32 -18.33
C ASN A 52 1.05 8.27 -17.85
N PRO A 53 0.56 7.12 -17.32
CA PRO A 53 1.42 6.11 -16.69
C PRO A 53 2.54 5.61 -17.62
N THR A 54 2.33 5.66 -18.95
CA THR A 54 3.31 5.32 -20.01
C THR A 54 4.65 6.07 -19.91
N SER A 55 4.71 7.09 -19.06
CA SER A 55 5.82 8.03 -18.94
C SER A 55 6.30 8.27 -17.51
N VAL A 56 5.84 7.51 -16.50
CA VAL A 56 6.48 7.55 -15.17
C VAL A 56 7.84 6.87 -15.31
N GLY A 57 8.81 7.64 -15.81
CA GLY A 57 10.20 7.29 -15.80
C GLY A 57 10.63 7.06 -14.36
N TYR A 58 11.27 5.93 -14.14
CA TYR A 58 12.10 5.59 -12.98
C TYR A 58 12.58 6.81 -12.20
N GLY A 59 12.11 6.95 -10.96
CA GLY A 59 12.48 8.06 -10.08
C GLY A 59 12.25 7.67 -8.63
N GLU A 60 13.32 7.67 -7.84
CA GLU A 60 13.31 7.54 -6.37
C GLU A 60 12.84 6.17 -5.85
N GLY A 61 13.77 5.19 -5.80
CA GLY A 61 13.62 3.93 -5.05
C GLY A 61 13.82 2.60 -5.81
N GLY A 62 13.82 2.61 -7.16
CA GLY A 62 14.07 1.41 -7.99
C GLY A 62 12.80 0.70 -8.49
N GLU A 63 12.95 -0.55 -8.98
CA GLU A 63 11.84 -1.40 -9.46
C GLU A 63 11.53 -2.52 -8.46
N ASN A 64 10.28 -2.99 -8.47
CA ASN A 64 9.93 -4.31 -7.94
C ASN A 64 10.12 -5.33 -9.07
N LEU A 65 11.05 -6.27 -8.92
CA LEU A 65 11.37 -7.22 -9.99
C LEU A 65 10.32 -8.31 -10.20
N ASN A 66 9.46 -8.56 -9.21
CA ASN A 66 8.37 -9.53 -9.33
C ASN A 66 7.16 -8.92 -10.06
N PHE A 67 6.94 -7.61 -9.89
CA PHE A 67 5.85 -6.84 -10.50
C PHE A 67 6.39 -5.54 -11.07
N PRO A 68 7.16 -5.60 -12.17
CA PRO A 68 7.84 -4.43 -12.70
C PRO A 68 6.84 -3.43 -13.25
N CYS A 69 7.05 -2.15 -12.95
CA CYS A 69 6.17 -1.09 -13.39
C CYS A 69 6.21 -0.92 -14.90
N THR A 70 7.38 -1.02 -15.52
CA THR A 70 7.57 -0.87 -16.99
C THR A 70 6.91 0.37 -17.60
N GLY A 71 6.80 1.45 -16.83
CA GLY A 71 6.06 2.65 -17.24
C GLY A 71 4.55 2.42 -17.31
N ALA A 72 3.97 1.62 -16.42
CA ALA A 72 2.52 1.43 -16.32
C ALA A 72 1.97 1.81 -14.94
N CYS A 73 2.83 2.05 -13.96
CA CYS A 73 2.40 2.36 -12.61
C CYS A 73 1.91 3.80 -12.47
N VAL A 74 0.93 3.98 -11.59
CA VAL A 74 0.59 5.29 -11.01
C VAL A 74 1.49 5.49 -9.79
N LYS A 75 2.22 6.61 -9.74
CA LYS A 75 3.03 7.02 -8.59
C LYS A 75 2.27 8.04 -7.75
N THR A 76 2.29 7.87 -6.44
CA THR A 76 1.75 8.81 -5.46
C THR A 76 2.76 9.09 -4.37
N GLU A 77 2.66 10.26 -3.75
CA GLU A 77 3.29 10.58 -2.48
C GLU A 77 2.21 10.55 -1.41
N GLU A 78 2.41 9.75 -0.37
CA GLU A 78 1.52 9.64 0.78
C GLU A 78 2.19 10.24 2.01
N PHE A 79 1.47 11.08 2.74
CA PHE A 79 2.01 11.79 3.90
C PHE A 79 0.90 12.22 4.87
N ILE A 80 1.31 12.57 6.09
CA ILE A 80 0.43 13.11 7.12
C ILE A 80 0.80 14.58 7.34
N PRO A 81 -0.13 15.54 7.20
CA PRO A 81 0.18 16.97 7.35
C PRO A 81 0.79 17.37 8.70
N SER A 82 0.51 16.62 9.77
CA SER A 82 1.07 16.85 11.11
C SER A 82 2.51 16.32 11.27
N SER A 83 3.01 15.54 10.32
CA SER A 83 4.36 14.96 10.28
C SER A 83 5.14 15.46 9.05
N PRO A 84 5.43 16.78 8.97
CA PRO A 84 6.08 17.36 7.80
C PRO A 84 7.47 16.76 7.56
N GLY A 85 7.82 16.56 6.30
CA GLY A 85 9.10 15.97 5.89
C GLY A 85 9.11 14.44 5.87
N VAL A 86 8.14 13.77 6.50
CA VAL A 86 7.99 12.32 6.42
C VAL A 86 6.92 11.97 5.40
N GLY A 87 7.25 11.06 4.48
CA GLY A 87 6.31 10.59 3.48
C GLY A 87 6.75 9.28 2.85
N GLU A 88 5.98 8.83 1.87
CA GLU A 88 6.27 7.60 1.14
C GLU A 88 5.84 7.75 -0.32
N PHE A 89 6.71 7.35 -1.26
CA PHE A 89 6.23 7.10 -2.62
C PHE A 89 5.61 5.71 -2.72
N LYS A 90 4.38 5.64 -3.21
CA LYS A 90 3.73 4.38 -3.54
C LYS A 90 3.49 4.26 -5.04
N TYR A 91 3.66 3.03 -5.53
CA TYR A 91 3.50 2.68 -6.93
C TYR A 91 2.40 1.64 -7.06
N PHE A 92 1.43 1.94 -7.93
CA PHE A 92 0.27 1.08 -8.18
C PHE A 92 0.26 0.60 -9.63
N LEU A 93 0.37 -0.71 -9.84
CA LEU A 93 0.32 -1.35 -11.14
C LEU A 93 -1.13 -1.76 -11.49
N PRO A 94 -1.68 -1.35 -12.65
CA PRO A 94 -3.01 -1.77 -13.07
C PRO A 94 -3.16 -3.31 -13.10
N GLY A 95 -4.23 -3.82 -12.48
CA GLY A 95 -4.50 -5.25 -12.36
C GLY A 95 -3.85 -5.95 -11.15
N THR A 96 -2.90 -5.28 -10.49
CA THR A 96 -2.22 -5.79 -9.28
C THR A 96 -2.52 -4.94 -8.05
N GLY A 97 -2.57 -3.62 -8.21
CA GLY A 97 -2.66 -2.67 -7.09
C GLY A 97 -1.28 -2.20 -6.66
N PHE A 98 -1.08 -2.01 -5.35
CA PHE A 98 0.22 -1.62 -4.80
C PHE A 98 1.30 -2.63 -5.19
N VAL A 99 2.48 -2.16 -5.58
CA VAL A 99 3.63 -3.02 -5.90
C VAL A 99 4.92 -2.59 -5.22
N LEU A 100 5.07 -1.30 -4.88
CA LEU A 100 6.28 -0.76 -4.28
C LEU A 100 5.93 0.47 -3.42
N GLY A 101 6.52 0.52 -2.23
CA GLY A 101 6.55 1.64 -1.30
C GLY A 101 7.99 2.06 -1.04
N VAL A 102 8.28 3.37 -0.99
CA VAL A 102 9.63 3.90 -0.78
C VAL A 102 9.54 5.03 0.23
N ALA A 103 10.14 4.85 1.39
CA ALA A 103 10.10 5.84 2.46
C ALA A 103 10.93 7.08 2.11
N LEU A 104 10.42 8.25 2.50
CA LEU A 104 11.00 9.57 2.24
C LEU A 104 11.25 10.31 3.55
N GLU A 105 12.37 11.04 3.58
CA GLU A 105 12.68 12.06 4.57
C GLU A 105 13.09 13.34 3.83
N ASP A 106 12.38 14.45 4.09
CA ASP A 106 12.49 15.73 3.39
C ASP A 106 12.44 15.60 1.85
N GLY A 107 11.58 14.69 1.36
CA GLY A 107 11.42 14.39 -0.07
C GLY A 107 12.54 13.54 -0.67
N ILE A 108 13.43 12.99 0.16
CA ILE A 108 14.57 12.17 -0.28
C ILE A 108 14.35 10.71 0.14
N PRO A 109 14.51 9.72 -0.76
CA PRO A 109 14.46 8.31 -0.40
C PRO A 109 15.47 7.93 0.68
N THR A 110 14.98 7.31 1.75
CA THR A 110 15.81 6.82 2.85
C THR A 110 16.52 5.51 2.49
N GLY A 111 15.98 4.78 1.51
CA GLY A 111 16.39 3.42 1.12
C GLY A 111 15.55 2.32 1.75
N GLU A 112 14.69 2.64 2.72
CA GLU A 112 13.65 1.75 3.21
C GLU A 112 12.52 1.64 2.18
N ARG A 113 12.05 0.40 1.96
CA ARG A 113 11.05 0.10 0.94
C ARG A 113 10.24 -1.14 1.29
N ASP A 114 9.00 -1.15 0.83
CA ASP A 114 8.09 -2.28 0.87
C ASP A 114 7.77 -2.77 -0.54
N GLU A 115 7.70 -4.08 -0.75
CA GLU A 115 7.47 -4.67 -2.06
C GLU A 115 6.44 -5.80 -2.00
N VAL A 116 5.57 -5.87 -3.00
CA VAL A 116 4.76 -7.07 -3.23
C VAL A 116 5.65 -8.15 -3.83
N ILE A 117 5.77 -9.29 -3.16
CA ILE A 117 6.62 -10.41 -3.61
C ILE A 117 5.83 -11.43 -4.43
N CYS A 118 4.55 -11.60 -4.10
CA CYS A 118 3.64 -12.48 -4.82
C CYS A 118 2.19 -12.02 -4.68
N THR A 119 1.31 -12.56 -5.52
CA THR A 119 -0.15 -12.38 -5.45
C THR A 119 -0.83 -13.73 -5.70
N GLY A 120 -1.99 -13.96 -5.11
CA GLY A 120 -2.77 -15.18 -5.36
C GLY A 120 -4.17 -15.09 -4.79
N GLU A 121 -5.00 -16.05 -5.15
CA GLU A 121 -6.37 -16.17 -4.66
C GLU A 121 -6.36 -16.81 -3.27
N SER A 122 -6.69 -16.03 -2.23
CA SER A 122 -6.88 -16.52 -0.86
C SER A 122 -5.70 -17.37 -0.35
N LEU A 123 -5.89 -18.68 -0.12
CA LEU A 123 -4.89 -19.58 0.46
C LEU A 123 -3.86 -20.10 -0.54
N ASP A 124 -4.03 -19.86 -1.85
CA ASP A 124 -3.10 -20.36 -2.87
C ASP A 124 -1.67 -19.81 -2.65
N VAL A 125 -1.55 -18.60 -2.10
CA VAL A 125 -0.28 -17.97 -1.73
C VAL A 125 0.52 -18.79 -0.71
N LEU A 126 -0.14 -19.65 0.10
CA LEU A 126 0.52 -20.51 1.06
C LEU A 126 1.29 -21.65 0.39
N SER A 127 0.92 -22.01 -0.84
CA SER A 127 1.54 -23.11 -1.59
C SER A 127 2.55 -22.63 -2.62
N ASP A 128 2.56 -21.33 -2.94
CA ASP A 128 3.49 -20.75 -3.90
C ASP A 128 4.85 -20.48 -3.24
N PRO A 129 5.92 -21.18 -3.66
CA PRO A 129 7.26 -20.94 -3.12
C PRO A 129 7.79 -19.53 -3.41
N GLN A 130 7.29 -18.84 -4.45
CA GLN A 130 7.67 -17.45 -4.72
C GLN A 130 7.24 -16.51 -3.59
N CYS A 131 6.14 -16.83 -2.89
CA CYS A 131 5.67 -16.03 -1.76
C CYS A 131 6.60 -16.07 -0.54
N GLY A 132 7.55 -17.01 -0.48
CA GLY A 132 8.57 -17.04 0.57
C GLY A 132 8.01 -17.21 2.00
N ILE A 133 6.79 -17.71 2.15
CA ILE A 133 6.16 -17.92 3.46
C ILE A 133 6.90 -19.04 4.19
N ALA A 134 7.49 -18.73 5.35
CA ALA A 134 8.40 -19.65 6.05
C ALA A 134 7.71 -20.94 6.54
N ASN A 135 6.52 -20.82 7.13
CA ASN A 135 5.76 -21.93 7.70
C ASN A 135 4.30 -21.90 7.22
N PRO A 136 4.02 -22.20 5.93
CA PRO A 136 2.67 -22.06 5.39
C PRO A 136 1.65 -22.99 6.05
N GLY A 137 2.08 -24.18 6.50
CA GLY A 137 1.21 -25.10 7.24
C GLY A 137 0.77 -24.55 8.60
N GLU A 138 1.70 -24.00 9.38
CA GLU A 138 1.38 -23.38 10.68
C GLU A 138 0.47 -22.16 10.52
N LEU A 139 0.70 -21.36 9.47
CA LEU A 139 -0.16 -20.23 9.15
C LEU A 139 -1.57 -20.71 8.75
N ARG A 140 -1.69 -21.78 7.96
CA ARG A 140 -2.98 -22.37 7.61
C ARG A 140 -3.73 -22.87 8.84
N ASP A 141 -3.04 -23.55 9.75
CA ASP A 141 -3.66 -24.04 10.99
C ASP A 141 -4.21 -22.88 11.85
N LYS A 142 -3.44 -21.79 11.99
CA LYS A 142 -3.89 -20.57 12.69
C LYS A 142 -5.08 -19.89 12.01
N LEU A 143 -5.07 -19.81 10.68
CA LEU A 143 -6.21 -19.27 9.93
C LEU A 143 -7.46 -20.15 10.13
N CYS A 144 -7.30 -21.47 10.07
CA CYS A 144 -8.34 -22.46 10.35
C CYS A 144 -8.91 -22.30 11.78
N GLU A 145 -8.10 -22.04 12.80
CA GLU A 145 -8.60 -21.72 14.15
C GLU A 145 -9.43 -20.43 14.20
N LEU A 146 -9.02 -19.39 13.46
CA LEU A 146 -9.70 -18.09 13.44
C LEU A 146 -11.05 -18.15 12.72
N SER A 147 -11.12 -18.86 11.61
CA SER A 147 -12.36 -19.03 10.84
C SER A 147 -12.41 -20.41 10.20
N PRO A 148 -12.95 -21.41 10.93
CA PRO A 148 -12.90 -22.78 10.46
C PRO A 148 -13.62 -23.02 9.13
N VAL A 149 -14.74 -22.33 8.94
CA VAL A 149 -15.55 -22.42 7.71
C VAL A 149 -14.81 -21.83 6.50
N ALA A 150 -13.94 -20.85 6.70
CA ALA A 150 -13.23 -20.19 5.61
C ALA A 150 -11.91 -20.88 5.23
N PHE A 151 -11.26 -21.56 6.18
CA PHE A 151 -9.84 -21.91 6.03
C PHE A 151 -9.46 -23.36 6.39
N CYS A 152 -10.40 -24.21 6.84
CA CYS A 152 -10.11 -25.62 7.18
C CYS A 152 -10.53 -26.65 6.12
N GLU A 153 -11.14 -26.24 5.01
CA GLU A 153 -11.52 -27.14 3.91
C GLU A 153 -10.34 -27.51 3.00
#